data_AF-A0A8J3EK04-F1
#
_entry.id   AF-A0A8J3EK04-F1
#
_cell.length_a   1.000
_cell.length_b   1.000
_cell.length_c   1.000
_cell.angle_alpha   90.00
_cell.angle_beta   90.00
_cell.angle_gamma   90.00
#
_symmetry.space_group_name_H-M   'P 1'
#
loop_
_entity.id
_entity.type
_entity.pdbx_description
1 polymer ?
#
loop_
_entity_poly.entity_id
_entity_poly.type
_entity_poly.pdbx_seq_one_letter_code
_entity_poly.pdbx_strand_id
1 'polypeptide(L)'
;MYFIVEEKIKEAIENGEFDNLPGMGKPLNLREELQGLSPEVRRAYKILKHAGYIPDDAKKEEIKMKDLLNYATDGKITEDPTIKEEYLRFVKDRKLNHRSVFAKYTKKLYKKFT
;
A
#
# COMPACT_ATOMS: atom_id res chain seq x y z
N MET A 1 -7.53 12.38 25.94
CA MET A 1 -9.00 12.38 25.69
C MET A 1 -9.40 11.02 25.11
N TYR A 2 -9.33 9.97 25.93
CA TYR A 2 -9.76 8.59 25.58
C TYR A 2 -10.64 7.95 26.67
N PHE A 3 -10.91 8.67 27.77
CA PHE A 3 -11.60 8.14 28.95
C PHE A 3 -12.97 7.55 28.62
N ILE A 4 -13.76 8.24 27.78
CA ILE A 4 -15.07 7.78 27.32
C ILE A 4 -14.96 6.47 26.50
N VAL A 5 -13.88 6.33 25.72
CA VAL A 5 -13.65 5.11 24.91
C VAL A 5 -13.28 3.95 25.83
N GLU A 6 -12.41 4.17 26.81
CA GLU A 6 -12.04 3.12 27.78
C GLU A 6 -13.21 2.68 28.64
N GLU A 7 -14.05 3.60 29.12
CA GLU A 7 -15.24 3.24 29.90
C GLU A 7 -16.21 2.40 29.06
N LYS A 8 -16.46 2.77 27.80
CA LYS A 8 -17.32 1.97 26.91
C LYS A 8 -16.76 0.57 26.63
N ILE A 9 -15.44 0.45 26.45
CA ILE A 9 -14.81 -0.86 26.24
C ILE A 9 -14.98 -1.73 27.49
N LYS A 10 -14.79 -1.16 28.69
CA LYS A 10 -14.98 -1.89 29.95
C LYS A 10 -16.43 -2.34 30.15
N GLU A 11 -17.39 -1.45 29.94
CA GLU A 11 -18.82 -1.76 30.04
C GLU A 11 -19.21 -2.90 29.09
N ALA A 12 -18.75 -2.86 27.83
CA ALA A 12 -19.00 -3.92 26.86
C ALA A 12 -18.34 -5.27 27.25
N ILE A 13 -17.17 -5.24 27.89
CA ILE A 13 -16.54 -6.45 28.46
C ILE A 13 -17.38 -7.00 29.62
N GLU A 14 -17.82 -6.15 30.55
CA GLU A 14 -18.64 -6.55 31.71
C GLU A 14 -20.00 -7.13 31.30
N ASN A 15 -20.60 -6.57 30.24
CA ASN A 15 -21.84 -7.04 29.65
C ASN A 15 -21.69 -8.35 28.84
N GLY A 16 -20.46 -8.84 28.65
CA GLY A 16 -20.20 -10.03 27.83
C GLY A 16 -20.42 -9.81 26.33
N GLU A 17 -20.41 -8.56 25.84
CA GLU A 17 -20.65 -8.26 24.42
C GLU A 17 -19.56 -8.84 23.49
N PHE A 18 -18.38 -9.12 24.04
CA PHE A 18 -17.29 -9.79 23.33
C PHE A 18 -17.32 -11.33 23.46
N ASP A 19 -18.28 -11.89 24.21
CA ASP A 19 -18.42 -13.34 24.34
C ASP A 19 -19.10 -13.92 23.10
N ASN A 20 -18.65 -15.12 22.68
CA ASN A 20 -19.21 -15.86 21.55
C ASN A 20 -19.22 -15.10 20.21
N LEU A 21 -18.26 -14.19 20.00
CA LEU A 21 -18.11 -13.51 18.73
C LEU A 21 -17.97 -14.51 17.56
N PRO A 22 -18.49 -14.17 16.37
CA PRO A 22 -18.29 -14.99 15.19
C PRO A 22 -16.80 -15.26 14.95
N GLY A 23 -16.41 -16.54 15.00
CA GLY A 23 -15.00 -16.94 14.83
C GLY A 23 -14.17 -17.02 16.11
N MET A 24 -14.75 -16.78 17.29
CA MET A 24 -14.07 -16.95 18.58
C MET A 24 -13.50 -18.36 18.72
N GLY A 25 -12.21 -18.45 19.06
CA GLY A 25 -11.47 -19.71 19.21
C GLY A 25 -11.18 -20.48 17.91
N LYS A 26 -11.65 -20.00 16.75
CA LYS A 26 -11.39 -20.63 15.45
C LYS A 26 -10.10 -20.07 14.83
N PRO A 27 -9.34 -20.89 14.08
CA PRO A 27 -8.19 -20.39 13.34
C PRO A 27 -8.62 -19.38 12.27
N LEU A 28 -7.82 -18.32 12.10
CA LEU A 28 -8.01 -17.32 11.06
C LEU A 28 -7.94 -17.96 9.66
N ASN A 29 -8.96 -17.73 8.84
CA ASN A 29 -8.98 -18.20 7.45
C ASN A 29 -8.22 -17.23 6.53
N LEU A 30 -6.89 -17.30 6.59
CA LEU A 30 -6.00 -16.45 5.80
C LEU A 30 -6.08 -16.72 4.29
N ARG A 31 -6.61 -17.87 3.87
CA ARG A 31 -6.67 -18.26 2.45
C ARG A 31 -7.72 -17.46 1.70
N GLU A 32 -8.94 -17.33 2.23
CA GLU A 32 -10.03 -16.59 1.59
C GLU A 32 -9.71 -15.09 1.46
N GLU A 33 -9.16 -14.49 2.52
CA GLU A 33 -8.78 -13.07 2.55
C GLU A 33 -7.69 -12.70 1.55
N LEU A 34 -6.85 -13.65 1.11
CA LEU A 34 -5.65 -13.38 0.30
C LEU A 34 -5.61 -14.13 -1.05
N GLN A 35 -6.60 -14.97 -1.35
CA GLN A 35 -6.79 -15.57 -2.68
C GLN A 35 -6.87 -14.50 -3.78
N GLY A 36 -6.23 -14.75 -4.93
CA GLY A 36 -6.16 -13.81 -6.05
C GLY A 36 -5.09 -12.73 -5.93
N LEU A 37 -4.46 -12.53 -4.76
CA LEU A 37 -3.39 -11.54 -4.57
C LEU A 37 -2.00 -12.18 -4.66
N SER A 38 -1.10 -11.51 -5.39
CA SER A 38 0.33 -11.86 -5.40
C SER A 38 0.95 -11.68 -4.00
N PRO A 39 1.97 -12.49 -3.62
CA PRO A 39 2.56 -12.43 -2.29
C PRO A 39 3.02 -11.04 -1.85
N GLU A 40 3.55 -10.25 -2.79
CA GLU A 40 4.07 -8.90 -2.57
C GLU A 40 2.96 -7.88 -2.23
N VAL A 41 1.76 -8.07 -2.78
CA VAL A 41 0.62 -7.15 -2.64
C VAL A 41 -0.22 -7.46 -1.39
N ARG A 42 -0.24 -8.72 -0.93
CA ARG A 42 -1.09 -9.20 0.18
C ARG A 42 -1.00 -8.37 1.46
N ARG A 43 0.22 -8.07 1.91
CA ARG A 43 0.43 -7.38 3.19
C ARG A 43 -0.07 -5.93 3.11
N ALA A 44 0.30 -5.23 2.04
CA ALA A 44 -0.13 -3.85 1.83
C ALA A 44 -1.66 -3.76 1.65
N TYR A 45 -2.26 -4.67 0.88
CA TYR A 45 -3.71 -4.76 0.72
C TYR A 45 -4.43 -4.94 2.07
N LYS A 46 -3.96 -5.88 2.91
CA LYS A 46 -4.58 -6.16 4.21
C LYS A 46 -4.58 -4.93 5.14
N ILE A 47 -3.44 -4.23 5.21
CA ILE A 47 -3.30 -3.02 6.03
C ILE A 47 -4.27 -1.94 5.55
N LEU A 48 -4.27 -1.66 4.25
CA LEU A 48 -5.10 -0.61 3.66
C LEU A 48 -6.61 -0.93 3.74
N LYS A 49 -6.99 -2.21 3.58
CA LYS A 49 -8.37 -2.66 3.77
C LYS A 49 -8.85 -2.45 5.20
N HIS A 50 -8.06 -2.87 6.19
CA HIS A 50 -8.42 -2.69 7.61
C HIS A 50 -8.47 -1.22 8.02
N ALA A 51 -7.69 -0.36 7.37
CA ALA A 51 -7.71 1.07 7.60
C ALA A 51 -8.84 1.81 6.84
N GLY A 52 -9.63 1.11 6.01
CA GLY A 52 -10.75 1.70 5.25
C GLY A 52 -10.33 2.49 4.00
N TYR A 53 -9.11 2.30 3.49
CA TYR A 53 -8.60 3.02 2.31
C TYR A 53 -8.90 2.32 0.99
N ILE A 54 -9.34 1.06 1.03
CA ILE A 54 -9.70 0.29 -0.16
C ILE A 54 -11.22 0.33 -0.34
N PRO A 55 -11.73 0.80 -1.50
CA PRO A 55 -13.15 0.76 -1.82
C PRO A 55 -13.72 -0.67 -1.82
N ASP A 56 -14.97 -0.84 -1.39
CA ASP A 56 -15.62 -2.15 -1.32
C ASP A 56 -15.89 -2.76 -2.71
N ASP A 57 -15.99 -1.94 -3.75
CA ASP A 57 -16.16 -2.33 -5.15
C ASP A 57 -14.84 -2.71 -5.85
N ALA A 58 -13.70 -2.54 -5.17
CA ALA A 58 -12.40 -2.89 -5.74
C ALA A 58 -12.26 -4.41 -5.93
N LYS A 59 -12.10 -4.84 -7.19
CA LYS A 59 -11.83 -6.25 -7.51
C LYS A 59 -10.44 -6.66 -7.08
N LYS A 60 -10.38 -7.41 -5.98
CA LYS A 60 -9.15 -7.89 -5.34
C LYS A 60 -8.14 -8.53 -6.29
N GLU A 61 -8.58 -9.31 -7.28
CA GLU A 61 -7.73 -10.01 -8.24
C GLU A 61 -7.01 -9.08 -9.24
N GLU A 62 -7.55 -7.87 -9.43
CA GLU A 62 -7.02 -6.88 -10.38
C GLU A 62 -6.08 -5.87 -9.70
N ILE A 63 -6.01 -5.87 -8.36
CA ILE A 63 -5.23 -4.90 -7.58
C ILE A 63 -3.73 -5.16 -7.71
N LYS A 64 -3.01 -4.12 -8.14
CA LYS A 64 -1.55 -4.10 -8.23
C LYS A 64 -0.95 -3.20 -7.15
N MET A 65 0.37 -3.29 -6.98
CA MET A 65 1.11 -2.45 -6.02
C MET A 65 0.88 -0.95 -6.28
N LYS A 66 0.79 -0.55 -7.55
CA LYS A 66 0.52 0.84 -7.94
C LYS A 66 -0.85 1.33 -7.43
N ASP A 67 -1.87 0.48 -7.48
CA ASP A 67 -3.20 0.84 -6.99
C ASP A 67 -3.20 1.01 -5.48
N LEU A 68 -2.49 0.13 -4.76
CA LEU A 68 -2.29 0.27 -3.31
C LEU A 68 -1.54 1.56 -2.94
N LEU A 69 -0.53 1.95 -3.71
CA LEU A 69 0.16 3.22 -3.53
C LEU A 69 -0.78 4.40 -3.77
N ASN A 70 -1.64 4.33 -4.79
CA ASN A 70 -2.64 5.36 -5.04
C ASN A 70 -3.61 5.48 -3.86
N TYR A 71 -4.14 4.35 -3.36
CA TYR A 71 -5.03 4.35 -2.19
C TYR A 71 -4.34 4.91 -0.94
N ALA A 72 -3.09 4.54 -0.69
CA ALA A 72 -2.34 5.00 0.49
C ALA A 72 -2.01 6.50 0.45
N THR A 73 -1.94 7.10 -0.74
CA THR A 73 -1.39 8.44 -0.94
C THR A 73 -2.41 9.44 -1.47
N ASP A 74 -3.66 9.00 -1.69
CA ASP A 74 -4.71 9.81 -2.31
C ASP A 74 -4.24 10.40 -3.66
N GLY A 75 -3.54 9.57 -4.45
CA GLY A 75 -2.98 9.95 -5.75
C GLY A 75 -1.81 10.96 -5.72
N LYS A 76 -1.27 11.30 -4.54
CA LYS A 76 -0.16 12.27 -4.40
C LYS A 76 1.19 11.71 -4.83
N ILE A 77 1.36 10.39 -4.87
CA ILE A 77 2.57 9.74 -5.38
C ILE A 77 2.28 9.22 -6.79
N THR A 78 2.76 9.95 -7.81
CA THR A 78 2.63 9.57 -9.23
C THR A 78 3.79 8.74 -9.76
N GLU A 79 4.95 8.79 -9.09
CA GLU A 79 6.20 8.17 -9.53
C GLU A 79 6.61 7.03 -8.58
N ASP A 80 6.87 5.85 -9.13
CA ASP A 80 7.53 4.77 -8.39
C ASP A 80 8.98 5.19 -8.11
N PRO A 81 9.38 5.40 -6.83
CA PRO A 81 10.72 5.86 -6.49
C PRO A 81 11.81 4.91 -7.00
N THR A 82 11.50 3.62 -7.16
CA THR A 82 12.46 2.64 -7.69
C THR A 82 12.86 2.95 -9.14
N ILE A 83 11.95 3.43 -9.98
CA ILE A 83 12.26 3.77 -11.39
C ILE A 83 13.28 4.90 -11.45
N LYS A 84 13.12 5.92 -10.60
CA LYS A 84 14.06 7.04 -10.50
C LYS A 84 15.43 6.58 -10.00
N GLU A 85 15.46 5.71 -9.00
CA GLU A 85 16.70 5.15 -8.46
C GLU A 85 17.43 4.24 -9.46
N GLU A 86 16.73 3.36 -10.16
CA GLU A 86 17.28 2.50 -11.21
C GLU A 86 17.84 3.31 -12.37
N TYR A 87 17.11 4.34 -12.80
CA TYR A 87 17.59 5.27 -13.82
C TYR A 87 18.88 5.98 -13.38
N LEU A 88 18.90 6.55 -12.16
CA LEU A 88 20.09 7.21 -11.61
C LEU A 88 21.28 6.25 -11.55
N ARG A 89 21.03 4.98 -11.18
CA ARG A 89 22.03 3.92 -11.15
C ARG A 89 22.58 3.62 -12.56
N PHE A 90 21.70 3.40 -13.53
CA PHE A 90 22.08 3.17 -14.94
C PHE A 90 22.95 4.29 -15.50
N VAL A 91 22.58 5.54 -15.21
CA VAL A 91 23.29 6.74 -15.66
C VAL A 91 24.69 6.82 -15.04
N LYS A 92 24.81 6.49 -13.75
CA LYS A 92 26.08 6.45 -13.02
C LYS A 92 26.98 5.33 -13.55
N ASP A 93 26.46 4.11 -13.67
CA ASP A 93 27.22 2.93 -14.08
C ASP A 93 27.79 3.06 -15.49
N ARG A 94 27.00 3.65 -16.40
CA ARG A 94 27.43 3.89 -17.79
C ARG A 94 28.20 5.20 -17.99
N LYS A 95 28.49 5.95 -16.92
CA LYS A 95 29.20 7.25 -16.93
C LYS A 95 28.62 8.23 -17.95
N LEU A 96 27.30 8.20 -18.16
CA LEU A 96 26.63 8.97 -19.20
C LEU A 96 26.67 10.48 -18.90
N ASN A 97 26.87 10.85 -17.64
CA ASN A 97 27.00 12.21 -17.13
C ASN A 97 28.09 13.04 -17.82
N HIS A 98 29.12 12.40 -18.39
CA HIS A 98 30.24 13.09 -19.02
C HIS A 98 30.03 13.40 -20.51
N ARG A 99 28.97 12.86 -21.14
CA ARG A 99 28.69 13.11 -22.56
C ARG A 99 27.76 14.30 -22.71
N SER A 100 28.21 15.35 -23.40
CA SER A 100 27.41 16.57 -23.67
C SER A 100 26.08 16.29 -24.38
N VAL A 101 26.01 15.20 -25.16
CA VAL A 101 24.79 14.72 -25.83
C VAL A 101 23.75 14.21 -24.83
N PHE A 102 24.20 13.55 -23.75
CA PHE A 102 23.34 13.01 -22.72
C PHE A 102 22.69 14.14 -21.91
N ALA A 103 23.43 15.20 -21.59
CA ALA A 103 22.92 16.39 -20.90
C ALA A 103 21.78 17.11 -21.65
N LYS A 104 21.76 17.06 -22.98
CA LYS A 104 20.64 17.59 -23.80
C LYS A 104 19.40 16.68 -23.76
N TYR A 105 19.59 15.37 -23.72
CA TYR A 105 18.51 14.38 -23.76
C TYR A 105 17.83 14.20 -22.40
N THR A 106 18.60 14.25 -21.31
CA THR A 106 18.11 14.10 -19.93
C THR A 106 17.05 15.13 -19.57
N LYS A 107 17.18 16.37 -20.04
CA LYS A 107 16.23 17.46 -19.76
C LYS A 107 14.81 17.17 -20.30
N LYS A 108 14.69 16.43 -21.41
CA LYS A 108 13.41 15.98 -21.96
C LYS A 108 12.86 14.75 -21.23
N LEU A 109 13.75 13.86 -20.77
CA LEU A 109 13.37 12.67 -19.99
C LEU A 109 12.86 13.04 -18.59
N TYR A 110 13.57 13.90 -17.86
CA TYR A 110 13.16 14.34 -16.51
C TYR A 110 11.76 14.95 -16.51
N LYS A 111 11.41 15.73 -17.54
CA LYS A 111 10.07 16.32 -17.72
C LYS A 111 8.95 15.32 -18.05
N LYS A 112 9.30 14.05 -18.30
CA LYS A 112 8.36 12.96 -18.58
C LYS A 112 8.17 12.05 -17.37
N PHE A 113 9.10 12.12 -16.42
CA PHE A 113 9.00 11.43 -15.14
C PHE A 113 8.36 12.33 -14.06
N THR A 114 8.67 13.63 -14.06
CA THR A 114 7.99 14.68 -13.24
C THR A 114 6.72 15.19 -13.91
#